data_AF-A0A2E3KC78-F1
#
_entry.id   AF-A0A2E3KC78-F1
#
_cell.length_a   1.000
_cell.length_b   1.000
_cell.length_c   1.000
_cell.angle_alpha   90.00
_cell.angle_beta   90.00
_cell.angle_gamma   90.00
#
_symmetry.space_group_name_H-M   'P 1'
#
loop_
_entity.id
_entity.type
_entity.pdbx_description
1 polymer ?
#
loop_
_entity_poly.entity_id
_entity_poly.type
_entity_poly.pdbx_seq_one_letter_code
_entity_poly.pdbx_strand_id
1 'polypeptide(L)'
;MDRLMALTRELCEIKSGIVCDENEILFRRISQEIPLDIFRYNSGKEHNGWIIPDKWTVEEAKVFFDGDLIYDGAINALGVAQYSESFEGEVDLDTLKKHIFSIPSLPDAHVFHCNWLYRPWEKNWGLCPPHRIVESLKPGKYKVSLKTIFEPGEMLVGHHHIKGKSDSTVVFQSNTCHPHMANDGFAGTAVMIRFFQWLAARDNYYSYRLVLCPEHLGTIFYLRDHTPEEMNLYLAGVFGEMMGTEGDIVIASSFEGNELIDRAFRHVAAHTTPNHRFLGFRESVGNDETVWEAPGYEIPFVQVNRFATHSQPFWGYHTNYDNFDLIQPHLLEEFLKLFKDVVKLLENNVVMQRKFDGLIALSNPKYDIYMERFDPSKSIVGDSSFSNKWGLLQDSIVRYFDGNMNILDISEKHDLSFFEVREYVQKFVDKDLVNIVLDEIPRRSVKRVN
;
A
#
# COMPACT_ATOMS: atom_id res chain seq x y z
N MET A 1 18.54 2.95 -4.56
CA MET A 1 18.59 1.55 -5.02
C MET A 1 19.12 0.58 -3.96
N ASP A 2 20.43 0.53 -3.67
CA ASP A 2 21.01 -0.51 -2.77
C ASP A 2 20.38 -0.56 -1.37
N ARG A 3 20.03 0.59 -0.80
CA ARG A 3 19.43 0.68 0.55
C ARG A 3 17.96 0.24 0.61
N LEU A 4 17.21 0.31 -0.49
CA LEU A 4 15.82 -0.18 -0.54
C LEU A 4 15.84 -1.70 -0.50
N MET A 5 16.60 -2.30 -1.40
CA MET A 5 16.76 -3.75 -1.47
C MET A 5 17.37 -4.38 -0.22
N ALA A 6 18.39 -3.75 0.36
CA ALA A 6 18.98 -4.22 1.59
C ALA A 6 17.93 -4.32 2.70
N LEU A 7 17.11 -3.27 2.87
CA LEU A 7 16.02 -3.28 3.84
C LEU A 7 14.96 -4.33 3.51
N THR A 8 14.51 -4.43 2.26
CA THR A 8 13.53 -5.46 1.85
C THR A 8 14.03 -6.86 2.18
N ARG A 9 15.30 -7.17 1.89
CA ARG A 9 15.93 -8.47 2.21
C ARG A 9 15.95 -8.71 3.72
N GLU A 10 16.47 -7.76 4.49
CA GLU A 10 16.60 -7.89 5.95
C GLU A 10 15.25 -8.08 6.64
N LEU A 11 14.20 -7.40 6.17
CA LEU A 11 12.85 -7.59 6.72
C LEU A 11 12.26 -8.95 6.30
N CYS A 12 12.47 -9.37 5.06
CA CYS A 12 12.00 -10.65 4.52
C CYS A 12 12.67 -11.87 5.19
N GLU A 13 13.90 -11.75 5.69
CA GLU A 13 14.58 -12.82 6.41
C GLU A 13 13.93 -13.14 7.76
N ILE A 14 13.06 -12.27 8.28
CA ILE A 14 12.39 -12.44 9.56
C ILE A 14 11.08 -13.21 9.36
N LYS A 15 10.83 -14.22 10.19
CA LYS A 15 9.61 -15.03 10.13
C LYS A 15 8.47 -14.30 10.85
N SER A 16 7.91 -13.29 10.20
CA SER A 16 6.79 -12.52 10.76
C SER A 16 5.45 -13.26 10.68
N GLY A 17 4.46 -12.75 11.41
CA GLY A 17 3.09 -13.29 11.42
C GLY A 17 2.11 -12.33 12.08
N ILE A 18 0.86 -12.75 12.27
CA ILE A 18 -0.12 -11.96 13.03
C ILE A 18 0.30 -11.87 14.50
N VAL A 19 0.53 -13.01 15.14
CA VAL A 19 1.08 -13.14 16.49
C VAL A 19 2.29 -14.07 16.42
N CYS A 20 3.49 -13.50 16.50
CA CYS A 20 4.75 -14.21 16.34
C CYS A 20 5.85 -13.57 17.19
N ASP A 21 6.72 -14.40 17.79
CA ASP A 21 7.83 -13.93 18.63
C ASP A 21 8.83 -13.06 17.83
N GLU A 22 9.04 -13.37 16.55
CA GLU A 22 9.97 -12.63 15.69
C GLU A 22 9.45 -11.25 15.24
N ASN A 23 8.17 -10.93 15.47
CA ASN A 23 7.64 -9.60 15.20
C ASN A 23 8.38 -8.52 16.02
N GLU A 24 8.84 -8.84 17.23
CA GLU A 24 9.69 -7.92 18.02
C GLU A 24 11.02 -7.60 17.34
N ILE A 25 11.62 -8.60 16.68
CA ILE A 25 12.85 -8.43 15.92
C ILE A 25 12.58 -7.55 14.70
N LEU A 26 11.48 -7.80 14.00
CA LEU A 26 11.02 -7.01 12.86
C LEU A 26 10.85 -5.54 13.24
N PHE A 27 10.04 -5.22 14.25
CA PHE A 27 9.78 -3.84 14.64
C PHE A 27 11.01 -3.16 15.24
N ARG A 28 11.90 -3.90 15.92
CA ARG A 28 13.19 -3.37 16.37
C ARG A 28 14.09 -3.01 15.18
N ARG A 29 14.11 -3.83 14.12
CA ARG A 29 14.87 -3.54 12.91
C ARG A 29 14.32 -2.30 12.19
N ILE A 30 13.00 -2.20 12.07
CA ILE A 30 12.35 -1.01 11.47
C ILE A 30 12.61 0.25 12.30
N SER A 31 12.62 0.12 13.64
CA SER A 31 12.90 1.24 14.56
C SER A 31 14.30 1.86 14.39
N GLN A 32 15.23 1.16 13.74
CA GLN A 32 16.54 1.70 13.37
C GLN A 32 16.47 2.64 12.15
N GLU A 33 15.41 2.54 11.34
CA GLU A 33 15.20 3.37 10.15
C GLU A 33 14.34 4.60 10.46
N ILE A 34 13.29 4.43 11.28
CA ILE A 34 12.33 5.47 11.67
C ILE A 34 11.84 5.21 13.10
N PRO A 35 11.54 6.24 13.92
CA PRO A 35 11.02 6.03 15.28
C PRO A 35 9.59 5.48 15.22
N LEU A 36 9.30 4.46 16.03
CA LEU A 36 8.00 3.80 16.09
C LEU A 36 7.42 3.79 17.49
N ASP A 37 6.13 4.11 17.58
CA ASP A 37 5.28 3.74 18.69
C ASP A 37 4.70 2.34 18.42
N ILE A 38 4.87 1.42 19.38
CA ILE A 38 4.42 0.03 19.26
C ILE A 38 3.19 -0.20 20.13
N PHE A 39 2.07 -0.51 19.50
CA PHE A 39 0.82 -0.89 20.13
C PHE A 39 0.73 -2.42 20.23
N ARG A 40 0.28 -2.91 21.39
CA ARG A 40 0.27 -4.34 21.75
C ARG A 40 -1.13 -4.81 22.06
N TYR A 41 -1.53 -5.91 21.43
CA TYR A 41 -2.85 -6.47 21.59
C TYR A 41 -2.78 -7.97 21.92
N ASN A 42 -3.18 -8.34 23.13
CA ASN A 42 -3.20 -9.73 23.58
C ASN A 42 -4.14 -10.59 22.72
N SER A 43 -3.73 -11.84 22.49
CA SER A 43 -4.57 -12.91 21.95
C SER A 43 -5.90 -13.05 22.69
N GLY A 44 -6.94 -13.48 21.97
CA GLY A 44 -8.29 -13.67 22.50
C GLY A 44 -9.12 -12.39 22.63
N LYS A 45 -8.54 -11.19 22.45
CA LYS A 45 -9.34 -9.96 22.33
C LYS A 45 -10.26 -10.06 21.11
N GLU A 46 -11.50 -9.63 21.29
CA GLU A 46 -12.54 -9.66 20.26
C GLU A 46 -13.03 -8.23 19.95
N HIS A 47 -13.32 -7.97 18.67
CA HIS A 47 -14.02 -6.77 18.22
C HIS A 47 -14.78 -7.02 16.92
N ASN A 48 -16.11 -6.82 16.92
CA ASN A 48 -16.98 -7.00 15.75
C ASN A 48 -16.84 -8.37 15.06
N GLY A 49 -16.63 -9.43 15.84
CA GLY A 49 -16.41 -10.80 15.40
C GLY A 49 -14.95 -11.15 15.08
N TRP A 50 -14.06 -10.17 15.00
CA TRP A 50 -12.63 -10.40 14.78
C TRP A 50 -11.96 -10.78 16.09
N ILE A 51 -11.17 -11.86 16.07
CA ILE A 51 -10.48 -12.37 17.25
C ILE A 51 -8.98 -12.37 16.97
N ILE A 52 -8.20 -11.86 17.91
CA ILE A 52 -6.74 -11.97 17.83
C ILE A 52 -6.33 -13.43 18.10
N PRO A 53 -5.68 -14.12 17.15
CA PRO A 53 -5.30 -15.52 17.34
C PRO A 53 -4.25 -15.66 18.44
N ASP A 54 -4.13 -16.86 18.99
CA ASP A 54 -2.98 -17.23 19.81
C ASP A 54 -1.71 -17.25 18.97
N LYS A 55 -0.55 -17.19 19.63
CA LYS A 55 0.72 -17.50 18.98
C LYS A 55 0.69 -18.95 18.53
N TRP A 56 1.07 -19.20 17.27
CA TRP A 56 1.11 -20.54 16.70
C TRP A 56 2.52 -20.90 16.25
N THR A 57 3.00 -22.07 16.68
CA THR A 57 4.32 -22.60 16.32
C THR A 57 4.23 -24.04 15.86
N VAL A 58 5.03 -24.41 14.86
CA VAL A 58 5.21 -25.80 14.41
C VAL A 58 6.47 -26.36 15.05
N GLU A 59 6.34 -27.41 15.86
CA GLU A 59 7.47 -28.15 16.40
C GLU A 59 7.90 -29.31 15.48
N GLU A 60 6.92 -29.97 14.85
CA GLU A 60 7.15 -31.11 13.96
C GLU A 60 6.05 -31.18 12.90
N ALA A 61 6.40 -31.56 11.68
CA ALA A 61 5.45 -31.77 10.60
C ALA A 61 5.97 -32.83 9.61
N LYS A 62 5.91 -34.10 9.99
CA LYS A 62 6.45 -35.22 9.21
C LYS A 62 5.36 -36.12 8.65
N VAL A 63 5.54 -36.55 7.41
CA VAL A 63 4.71 -37.57 6.78
C VAL A 63 5.59 -38.74 6.35
N PHE A 64 5.20 -39.94 6.74
CA PHE A 64 5.88 -41.18 6.41
C PHE A 64 4.98 -42.10 5.59
N PHE A 65 5.58 -42.87 4.68
CA PHE A 65 4.94 -43.91 3.90
C PHE A 65 5.83 -45.16 3.90
N ASP A 66 5.27 -46.32 4.27
CA ASP A 66 6.03 -47.58 4.42
C ASP A 66 7.31 -47.49 5.28
N GLY A 67 7.33 -46.55 6.23
CA GLY A 67 8.46 -46.28 7.13
C GLY A 67 9.44 -45.21 6.64
N ASP A 68 9.36 -44.80 5.37
CA ASP A 68 10.21 -43.76 4.79
C ASP A 68 9.60 -42.37 5.01
N LEU A 69 10.44 -41.39 5.36
CA LEU A 69 10.04 -39.98 5.44
C LEU A 69 9.87 -39.43 4.02
N ILE A 70 8.66 -39.02 3.66
CA ILE A 70 8.35 -38.49 2.33
C ILE A 70 8.15 -36.98 2.32
N TYR A 71 7.87 -36.38 3.48
CA TYR A 71 7.70 -34.93 3.61
C TYR A 71 8.04 -34.47 5.02
N ASP A 72 8.81 -33.38 5.10
CA ASP A 72 9.07 -32.63 6.33
C ASP A 72 8.69 -31.17 6.10
N GLY A 73 7.53 -30.78 6.63
CA GLY A 73 6.96 -29.45 6.53
C GLY A 73 7.62 -28.43 7.46
N ALA A 74 8.46 -28.85 8.40
CA ALA A 74 9.16 -27.93 9.30
C ALA A 74 10.36 -27.22 8.62
N ILE A 75 10.81 -27.72 7.46
CA ILE A 75 11.94 -27.17 6.70
C ILE A 75 11.61 -25.80 6.06
N ASN A 76 10.33 -25.51 5.81
CA ASN A 76 9.89 -24.28 5.18
C ASN A 76 8.79 -23.61 6.02
N ALA A 77 8.82 -22.29 6.18
CA ALA A 77 7.81 -21.56 6.96
C ALA A 77 6.39 -21.70 6.40
N LEU A 78 6.25 -22.02 5.12
CA LEU A 78 4.98 -22.26 4.43
C LEU A 78 4.68 -23.77 4.30
N GLY A 79 5.45 -24.65 4.92
CA GLY A 79 5.30 -26.10 4.77
C GLY A 79 4.08 -26.70 5.49
N VAL A 80 3.47 -25.94 6.40
CA VAL A 80 2.26 -26.31 7.15
C VAL A 80 1.22 -25.21 6.92
N ALA A 81 -0.04 -25.60 6.74
CA ALA A 81 -1.13 -24.64 6.65
C ALA A 81 -1.19 -23.83 7.95
N GLN A 82 -1.19 -22.51 7.84
CA GLN A 82 -1.05 -21.62 8.99
C GLN A 82 -2.16 -21.87 9.99
N TYR A 83 -1.81 -21.89 11.27
CA TYR A 83 -2.74 -22.11 12.37
C TYR A 83 -3.34 -23.53 12.44
N SER A 84 -2.69 -24.54 11.84
CA SER A 84 -3.09 -25.95 11.95
C SER A 84 -3.05 -26.49 13.40
N GLU A 85 -4.04 -27.30 13.78
CA GLU A 85 -4.00 -28.12 15.00
C GLU A 85 -3.00 -29.27 14.89
N SER A 86 -2.60 -29.82 16.04
CA SER A 86 -1.77 -31.02 16.11
C SER A 86 -2.52 -32.24 15.61
N PHE A 87 -1.82 -33.15 14.92
CA PHE A 87 -2.35 -34.42 14.47
C PHE A 87 -1.27 -35.52 14.55
N GLU A 88 -1.58 -36.61 15.23
CA GLU A 88 -0.75 -37.82 15.26
C GLU A 88 -1.64 -39.01 14.89
N GLY A 89 -1.31 -39.70 13.79
CA GLY A 89 -2.09 -40.86 13.38
C GLY A 89 -1.75 -41.39 11.99
N GLU A 90 -2.44 -42.47 11.63
CA GLU A 90 -2.36 -43.05 10.29
C GLU A 90 -3.62 -42.75 9.48
N VAL A 91 -3.44 -42.27 8.26
CA VAL A 91 -4.52 -41.94 7.33
C VAL A 91 -4.31 -42.65 5.99
N ASP A 92 -5.39 -42.89 5.23
CA ASP A 92 -5.25 -43.34 3.84
C ASP A 92 -4.95 -42.15 2.89
N LEU A 93 -4.61 -42.48 1.64
CA LEU A 93 -4.29 -41.50 0.60
C LEU A 93 -5.42 -40.47 0.39
N ASP A 94 -6.67 -40.93 0.34
CA ASP A 94 -7.82 -40.05 0.06
C ASP A 94 -8.06 -39.07 1.20
N THR A 95 -7.86 -39.51 2.44
CA THR A 95 -7.92 -38.64 3.62
C THR A 95 -6.74 -37.67 3.63
N LEU A 96 -5.51 -38.14 3.41
CA LEU A 96 -4.32 -37.29 3.36
C LEU A 96 -4.47 -36.17 2.32
N LYS A 97 -4.95 -36.49 1.11
CA LYS A 97 -5.16 -35.51 0.03
C LYS A 97 -6.14 -34.38 0.40
N LYS A 98 -7.09 -34.61 1.31
CA LYS A 98 -8.01 -33.56 1.80
C LYS A 98 -7.34 -32.57 2.75
N HIS A 99 -6.22 -32.96 3.35
CA HIS A 99 -5.41 -32.14 4.26
C HIS A 99 -4.13 -31.63 3.58
N ILE A 100 -3.98 -31.81 2.26
CA ILE A 100 -2.87 -31.29 1.48
C ILE A 100 -3.34 -30.10 0.65
N PHE A 101 -2.61 -28.99 0.76
CA PHE A 101 -2.78 -27.82 -0.09
C PHE A 101 -1.53 -27.66 -0.96
N SER A 102 -1.69 -27.62 -2.28
CA SER A 102 -0.57 -27.49 -3.23
C SER A 102 -1.04 -26.80 -4.51
N ILE A 103 -0.09 -26.32 -5.33
CA ILE A 103 -0.38 -25.58 -6.55
C ILE A 103 0.14 -26.37 -7.76
N PRO A 104 -0.74 -26.99 -8.57
CA PRO A 104 -0.31 -27.77 -9.74
C PRO A 104 0.52 -26.97 -10.76
N SER A 105 0.23 -25.68 -10.94
CA SER A 105 0.96 -24.81 -11.87
C SER A 105 2.36 -24.41 -11.39
N LEU A 106 2.70 -24.64 -10.11
CA LEU A 106 4.00 -24.35 -9.50
C LEU A 106 4.46 -25.59 -8.71
N PRO A 107 4.93 -26.65 -9.38
CA PRO A 107 5.02 -27.98 -8.78
C PRO A 107 6.04 -28.13 -7.65
N ASP A 108 6.98 -27.19 -7.57
CA ASP A 108 8.05 -27.15 -6.57
C ASP A 108 7.74 -26.16 -5.42
N ALA A 109 6.62 -25.44 -5.48
CA ALA A 109 6.27 -24.40 -4.50
C ALA A 109 5.52 -24.96 -3.28
N HIS A 110 5.86 -24.41 -2.11
CA HIS A 110 5.02 -24.43 -0.92
C HIS A 110 4.04 -23.25 -0.99
N VAL A 111 2.76 -23.52 -0.72
CA VAL A 111 1.68 -22.51 -0.74
C VAL A 111 1.46 -21.92 0.65
N PHE A 112 1.26 -20.60 0.71
CA PHE A 112 0.82 -19.91 1.90
C PHE A 112 -0.69 -20.12 2.10
N HIS A 113 -1.07 -21.14 2.87
CA HIS A 113 -2.46 -21.37 3.26
C HIS A 113 -2.75 -20.66 4.58
N CYS A 114 -3.36 -19.47 4.53
CA CYS A 114 -3.53 -18.57 5.68
C CYS A 114 -4.95 -18.52 6.27
N ASN A 115 -5.92 -19.24 5.69
CA ASN A 115 -7.35 -19.09 6.00
C ASN A 115 -7.69 -19.17 7.49
N TRP A 116 -7.05 -20.08 8.24
CA TRP A 116 -7.34 -20.28 9.66
C TRP A 116 -6.79 -19.19 10.59
N LEU A 117 -5.84 -18.36 10.12
CA LEU A 117 -5.38 -17.19 10.87
C LEU A 117 -6.50 -16.17 11.12
N TYR A 118 -7.44 -16.05 10.18
CA TYR A 118 -8.60 -15.16 10.27
C TYR A 118 -9.86 -15.87 10.75
N ARG A 119 -9.77 -17.18 11.04
CA ARG A 119 -10.87 -18.01 11.56
C ARG A 119 -10.36 -18.89 12.69
N PRO A 120 -9.82 -18.31 13.77
CA PRO A 120 -9.13 -19.07 14.81
C PRO A 120 -10.02 -20.04 15.60
N TRP A 121 -11.34 -20.01 15.40
CA TRP A 121 -12.30 -20.97 15.96
C TRP A 121 -12.45 -22.25 15.12
N GLU A 122 -11.97 -22.27 13.86
CA GLU A 122 -11.98 -23.47 13.04
C GLU A 122 -10.85 -24.41 13.47
N LYS A 123 -11.20 -25.67 13.72
CA LYS A 123 -10.28 -26.71 14.16
C LYS A 123 -10.00 -27.69 13.05
N ASN A 124 -8.81 -27.58 12.47
CA ASN A 124 -8.39 -28.46 11.39
C ASN A 124 -6.86 -28.47 11.30
N TRP A 125 -6.31 -29.37 10.49
CA TRP A 125 -4.88 -29.48 10.23
C TRP A 125 -4.63 -29.59 8.73
N GLY A 126 -3.47 -29.14 8.29
CA GLY A 126 -3.10 -29.27 6.89
C GLY A 126 -1.61 -29.06 6.63
N LEU A 127 -1.16 -29.61 5.51
CA LEU A 127 0.22 -29.55 5.06
C LEU A 127 0.27 -28.91 3.68
N CYS A 128 1.38 -28.24 3.40
CA CYS A 128 1.58 -27.50 2.16
C CYS A 128 2.81 -27.99 1.39
N PRO A 129 2.90 -29.28 1.01
CA PRO A 129 4.03 -29.81 0.26
C PRO A 129 4.04 -29.29 -1.19
N PRO A 130 5.22 -29.30 -1.85
CA PRO A 130 5.31 -29.14 -3.29
C PRO A 130 4.41 -30.12 -4.03
N HIS A 131 3.71 -29.67 -5.07
CA HIS A 131 2.75 -30.49 -5.82
C HIS A 131 3.38 -31.77 -6.39
N ARG A 132 4.66 -31.73 -6.78
CA ARG A 132 5.39 -32.92 -7.24
C ARG A 132 5.40 -34.07 -6.22
N ILE A 133 5.39 -33.75 -4.92
CA ILE A 133 5.29 -34.76 -3.85
C ILE A 133 3.89 -35.38 -3.89
N VAL A 134 2.87 -34.54 -4.05
CA VAL A 134 1.46 -34.94 -4.13
C VAL A 134 1.20 -35.88 -5.32
N GLU A 135 1.82 -35.61 -6.47
CA GLU A 135 1.75 -36.48 -7.65
C GLU A 135 2.46 -37.82 -7.44
N SER A 136 3.48 -37.87 -6.58
CA SER A 136 4.25 -39.09 -6.27
C SER A 136 3.58 -40.00 -5.24
N LEU A 137 2.51 -39.55 -4.58
CA LEU A 137 1.83 -40.30 -3.52
C LEU A 137 1.17 -41.57 -4.08
N LYS A 138 1.38 -42.69 -3.37
CA LYS A 138 0.86 -44.02 -3.73
C LYS A 138 -0.33 -44.43 -2.85
N PRO A 139 -1.19 -45.35 -3.30
CA PRO A 139 -2.21 -45.95 -2.44
C PRO A 139 -1.57 -46.66 -1.24
N GLY A 140 -2.09 -46.43 -0.04
CA GLY A 140 -1.60 -47.06 1.20
C GLY A 140 -1.93 -46.23 2.43
N LYS A 141 -1.24 -46.54 3.55
CA LYS A 141 -1.36 -45.83 4.82
C LYS A 141 -0.17 -44.91 5.03
N TYR A 142 -0.47 -43.68 5.46
CA TYR A 142 0.50 -42.64 5.75
C TYR A 142 0.49 -42.35 7.24
N LYS A 143 1.65 -42.39 7.87
CA LYS A 143 1.79 -41.92 9.25
C LYS A 143 2.11 -40.43 9.22
N VAL A 144 1.25 -39.63 9.84
CA VAL A 144 1.42 -38.18 9.96
C VAL A 144 1.72 -37.86 11.42
N SER A 145 2.77 -37.08 11.62
CA SER A 145 3.14 -36.50 12.91
C SER A 145 3.27 -34.99 12.74
N LEU A 146 2.22 -34.28 13.15
CA LEU A 146 2.13 -32.83 13.13
C LEU A 146 1.95 -32.37 14.57
N LYS A 147 2.96 -31.70 15.11
CA LYS A 147 2.93 -31.14 16.45
C LYS A 147 3.01 -29.63 16.36
N THR A 148 1.92 -28.99 16.76
CA THR A 148 1.78 -27.53 16.81
C THR A 148 1.44 -27.08 18.22
N ILE A 149 1.90 -25.88 18.56
CA ILE A 149 1.71 -25.27 19.87
C ILE A 149 0.92 -23.98 19.69
N PHE A 150 -0.08 -23.79 20.56
CA PHE A 150 -0.82 -22.55 20.73
C PHE A 150 -0.51 -21.97 22.12
N GLU A 151 -0.08 -20.72 22.15
CA GLU A 151 0.26 -19.99 23.38
C GLU A 151 -0.34 -18.59 23.33
N PRO A 152 -0.76 -18.00 24.46
CA PRO A 152 -1.10 -16.59 24.50
C PRO A 152 0.08 -15.74 24.00
N GLY A 153 -0.19 -14.75 23.15
CA GLY A 153 0.82 -13.84 22.64
C GLY A 153 0.27 -12.42 22.45
N GLU A 154 1.05 -11.61 21.74
CA GLU A 154 0.69 -10.23 21.40
C GLU A 154 0.79 -10.00 19.89
N MET A 155 -0.27 -9.44 19.32
CA MET A 155 -0.22 -8.80 18.01
C MET A 155 0.39 -7.41 18.16
N LEU A 156 1.32 -7.06 17.27
CA LEU A 156 2.03 -5.78 17.27
C LEU A 156 1.57 -4.91 16.11
N VAL A 157 1.35 -3.63 16.39
CA VAL A 157 1.10 -2.59 15.38
C VAL A 157 2.10 -1.46 15.60
N GLY A 158 2.93 -1.20 14.60
CA GLY A 158 3.88 -0.09 14.61
C GLY A 158 3.28 1.15 13.95
N HIS A 159 3.51 2.30 14.57
CA HIS A 159 3.05 3.58 14.08
C HIS A 159 4.18 4.60 14.13
N HIS A 160 4.46 5.28 13.01
CA HIS A 160 5.32 6.46 12.95
C HIS A 160 4.51 7.71 12.57
N HIS A 161 4.60 8.77 13.37
CA HIS A 161 3.94 10.05 13.11
C HIS A 161 4.93 11.17 12.80
N ILE A 162 4.66 11.92 11.73
CA ILE A 162 5.38 13.15 11.37
C ILE A 162 4.38 14.30 11.52
N LYS A 163 4.68 15.21 12.45
CA LYS A 163 3.86 16.40 12.71
C LYS A 163 4.09 17.46 11.62
N GLY A 164 3.02 17.89 10.96
CA GLY A 164 3.01 19.04 10.07
C GLY A 164 2.57 20.34 10.76
N LYS A 165 2.33 21.39 9.97
CA LYS A 165 1.72 22.65 10.45
C LYS A 165 0.27 22.47 10.90
N SER A 166 -0.43 21.50 10.33
CA SER A 166 -1.80 21.10 10.66
C SER A 166 -1.83 19.69 11.26
N ASP A 167 -2.80 19.46 12.15
CA ASP A 167 -3.07 18.17 12.79
C ASP A 167 -3.78 17.20 11.84
N SER A 168 -4.39 17.75 10.78
CA SER A 168 -4.91 17.01 9.63
C SER A 168 -3.84 16.08 9.06
N THR A 169 -4.18 14.79 8.97
CA THR A 169 -3.23 13.72 8.72
C THR A 169 -3.59 12.91 7.49
N VAL A 170 -2.59 12.63 6.64
CA VAL A 170 -2.67 11.62 5.58
C VAL A 170 -1.97 10.33 6.04
N VAL A 171 -2.69 9.21 5.96
CA VAL A 171 -2.23 7.92 6.46
C VAL A 171 -1.63 7.08 5.32
N PHE A 172 -0.54 6.39 5.59
CA PHE A 172 0.05 5.39 4.71
C PHE A 172 0.16 4.09 5.48
N GLN A 173 -0.06 2.97 4.79
CA GLN A 173 -0.04 1.66 5.41
C GLN A 173 0.63 0.61 4.53
N SER A 174 1.30 -0.34 5.19
CA SER A 174 1.75 -1.60 4.60
C SER A 174 1.62 -2.74 5.61
N ASN A 175 1.44 -3.96 5.12
CA ASN A 175 1.26 -5.16 5.94
C ASN A 175 2.61 -5.81 6.34
N THR A 176 2.64 -6.43 7.51
CA THR A 176 3.87 -7.04 8.08
C THR A 176 3.71 -8.51 8.51
N CYS A 177 2.64 -9.19 8.12
CA CYS A 177 2.27 -10.53 8.63
C CYS A 177 2.65 -11.71 7.74
N HIS A 178 3.32 -11.48 6.60
CA HIS A 178 3.64 -12.51 5.61
C HIS A 178 5.07 -13.04 5.82
N PRO A 179 5.26 -14.29 6.31
CA PRO A 179 6.58 -14.82 6.63
C PRO A 179 7.39 -15.12 5.35
N HIS A 180 8.61 -14.59 5.29
CA HIS A 180 9.55 -14.82 4.19
C HIS A 180 9.04 -14.51 2.78
N MET A 181 7.99 -13.70 2.66
CA MET A 181 7.43 -13.22 1.40
C MET A 181 7.84 -11.78 1.17
N ALA A 182 8.58 -11.52 0.10
CA ALA A 182 9.25 -10.24 -0.09
C ALA A 182 8.35 -9.19 -0.74
N ASN A 183 7.62 -9.55 -1.79
CA ASN A 183 6.82 -8.63 -2.59
C ASN A 183 5.49 -8.34 -1.91
N ASP A 184 4.84 -9.38 -1.42
CA ASP A 184 3.59 -9.32 -0.66
C ASP A 184 3.86 -8.92 0.80
N GLY A 185 4.17 -7.63 0.99
CA GLY A 185 4.38 -6.98 2.29
C GLY A 185 5.66 -6.17 2.38
N PHE A 186 6.83 -6.83 2.44
CA PHE A 186 8.08 -6.15 2.81
C PHE A 186 8.63 -5.18 1.74
N ALA A 187 8.34 -5.41 0.46
CA ALA A 187 8.63 -4.48 -0.61
C ALA A 187 7.88 -3.15 -0.39
N GLY A 188 6.58 -3.23 -0.08
CA GLY A 188 5.76 -2.08 0.28
C GLY A 188 6.28 -1.39 1.54
N THR A 189 6.55 -2.16 2.59
CA THR A 189 7.08 -1.65 3.87
C THR A 189 8.39 -0.87 3.67
N ALA A 190 9.33 -1.41 2.89
CA ALA A 190 10.60 -0.74 2.62
C ALA A 190 10.42 0.57 1.84
N VAL A 191 9.53 0.59 0.84
CA VAL A 191 9.18 1.82 0.09
C VAL A 191 8.57 2.86 1.03
N MET A 192 7.61 2.47 1.88
CA MET A 192 6.97 3.37 2.84
C MET A 192 7.96 3.95 3.85
N ILE A 193 8.89 3.15 4.38
CA ILE A 193 9.94 3.64 5.29
C ILE A 193 10.81 4.71 4.62
N ARG A 194 11.28 4.46 3.39
CA ARG A 194 12.10 5.43 2.64
C ARG A 194 11.31 6.67 2.27
N PHE A 195 10.03 6.52 1.99
CA PHE A 195 9.12 7.63 1.74
C PHE A 195 8.94 8.50 3.00
N PHE A 196 8.76 7.90 4.18
CA PHE A 196 8.65 8.63 5.44
C PHE A 196 9.95 9.30 5.87
N GLN A 197 11.11 8.70 5.59
CA GLN A 197 12.40 9.38 5.76
C GLN A 197 12.51 10.64 4.88
N TRP A 198 11.96 10.61 3.66
CA TRP A 198 11.90 11.79 2.80
C TRP A 198 10.90 12.84 3.34
N LEU A 199 9.73 12.43 3.84
CA LEU A 199 8.77 13.34 4.47
C LEU A 199 9.34 14.05 5.71
N ALA A 200 10.10 13.32 6.54
CA ALA A 200 10.68 13.85 7.78
C ALA A 200 11.75 14.93 7.55
N ALA A 201 12.33 14.98 6.35
CA ALA A 201 13.35 15.97 5.98
C ALA A 201 12.76 17.27 5.39
N ARG A 202 11.44 17.45 5.48
CA ARG A 202 10.69 18.53 4.81
C ARG A 202 9.84 19.31 5.81
N ASP A 203 9.56 20.56 5.44
CA ASP A 203 8.51 21.34 6.08
C ASP A 203 7.17 21.01 5.40
N ASN A 204 6.29 20.30 6.10
CA ASN A 204 5.02 19.82 5.57
C ASN A 204 3.85 20.60 6.21
N TYR A 205 2.82 20.89 5.43
CA TYR A 205 1.57 21.44 5.93
C TYR A 205 0.77 20.36 6.67
N TYR A 206 0.51 19.23 6.02
CA TYR A 206 -0.19 18.11 6.63
C TYR A 206 0.73 17.32 7.56
N SER A 207 0.11 16.69 8.54
CA SER A 207 0.75 15.61 9.27
C SER A 207 0.70 14.31 8.45
N TYR A 208 1.65 13.41 8.69
CA TYR A 208 1.72 12.13 8.02
C TYR A 208 1.85 11.01 9.02
N ARG A 209 1.21 9.88 8.74
CA ARG A 209 1.19 8.72 9.63
C ARG A 209 1.47 7.45 8.84
N LEU A 210 2.47 6.70 9.25
CA LEU A 210 2.74 5.36 8.74
C LEU A 210 2.23 4.33 9.75
N VAL A 211 1.38 3.42 9.29
CA VAL A 211 0.90 2.26 10.06
C VAL A 211 1.49 1.00 9.45
N LEU A 212 2.11 0.16 10.28
CA LEU A 212 2.71 -1.12 9.90
C LEU A 212 2.12 -2.19 10.80
N CYS A 213 1.31 -3.09 10.23
CA CYS A 213 0.54 -4.03 11.03
C CYS A 213 0.19 -5.30 10.25
N PRO A 214 -0.32 -6.35 10.92
CA PRO A 214 -0.95 -7.46 10.25
C PRO A 214 -2.18 -7.00 9.45
N GLU A 215 -2.27 -7.47 8.22
CA GLU A 215 -3.39 -7.23 7.31
C GLU A 215 -4.74 -7.42 8.01
N HIS A 216 -5.66 -6.49 7.78
CA HIS A 216 -7.00 -6.36 8.35
C HIS A 216 -7.01 -6.26 9.88
N LEU A 217 -6.64 -7.33 10.57
CA LEU A 217 -6.76 -7.49 12.01
C LEU A 217 -5.98 -6.40 12.77
N GLY A 218 -4.77 -6.07 12.31
CA GLY A 218 -3.97 -5.00 12.90
C GLY A 218 -4.70 -3.66 12.87
N THR A 219 -5.22 -3.30 11.69
CA THR A 219 -5.95 -2.04 11.47
C THR A 219 -7.26 -1.98 12.24
N ILE A 220 -8.00 -3.09 12.32
CA ILE A 220 -9.26 -3.17 13.06
C ILE A 220 -9.04 -2.82 14.54
N PHE A 221 -8.06 -3.45 15.17
CA PHE A 221 -7.76 -3.21 16.58
C PHE A 221 -7.09 -1.87 16.82
N TYR A 222 -6.31 -1.37 15.84
CA TYR A 222 -5.75 -0.04 15.87
C TYR A 222 -6.84 1.04 15.85
N LEU A 223 -7.78 0.99 14.90
CA LEU A 223 -8.86 1.96 14.76
C LEU A 223 -9.90 1.89 15.87
N ARG A 224 -10.16 0.70 16.43
CA ARG A 224 -11.05 0.53 17.59
C ARG A 224 -10.65 1.44 18.76
N ASP A 225 -9.34 1.63 18.95
CA ASP A 225 -8.81 2.38 20.09
C ASP A 225 -8.71 3.90 19.83
N HIS A 226 -9.05 4.36 18.61
CA HIS A 226 -9.05 5.78 18.28
C HIS A 226 -10.39 6.43 18.63
N THR A 227 -10.35 7.64 19.16
CA THR A 227 -11.58 8.41 19.41
C THR A 227 -12.15 8.97 18.11
N PRO A 228 -13.46 9.28 18.06
CA PRO A 228 -14.07 9.97 16.93
C PRO A 228 -13.34 11.26 16.52
N GLU A 229 -12.83 12.01 17.50
CA GLU A 229 -12.08 13.26 17.27
C GLU A 229 -10.74 12.99 16.58
N GLU A 230 -10.01 11.96 17.02
CA GLU A 230 -8.76 11.55 16.37
C GLU A 230 -9.00 11.09 14.93
N MET A 231 -10.04 10.29 14.70
CA MET A 231 -10.39 9.80 13.37
C MET A 231 -10.85 10.90 12.42
N ASN A 232 -11.43 11.99 12.94
CA ASN A 232 -11.80 13.15 12.12
C ASN A 232 -10.57 13.92 11.61
N LEU A 233 -9.38 13.70 12.17
CA LEU A 233 -8.13 14.26 11.65
C LEU A 233 -7.59 13.46 10.46
N TYR A 234 -8.03 12.22 10.24
CA TYR A 234 -7.58 11.40 9.10
C TYR A 234 -8.36 11.79 7.85
N LEU A 235 -7.67 12.47 6.94
CA LEU A 235 -8.28 13.07 5.75
C LEU A 235 -8.38 12.06 4.59
N ALA A 236 -7.35 11.24 4.44
CA ALA A 236 -7.23 10.21 3.42
C ALA A 236 -6.07 9.27 3.75
N GLY A 237 -5.92 8.19 2.99
CA GLY A 237 -4.71 7.40 3.04
C GLY A 237 -4.46 6.47 1.86
N VAL A 238 -3.36 5.72 1.98
CA VAL A 238 -2.80 4.86 0.95
C VAL A 238 -2.40 3.53 1.55
N PHE A 239 -2.92 2.44 1.01
CA PHE A 239 -2.43 1.10 1.29
C PHE A 239 -1.47 0.67 0.17
N GLY A 240 -0.32 0.11 0.55
CA GLY A 240 0.72 -0.28 -0.40
C GLY A 240 1.37 -1.62 -0.11
N GLU A 241 1.38 -2.48 -1.14
CA GLU A 241 2.00 -3.80 -1.18
C GLU A 241 2.43 -4.16 -2.62
N MET A 242 3.12 -5.28 -2.83
CA MET A 242 3.43 -5.86 -4.15
C MET A 242 4.05 -4.88 -5.16
N MET A 243 5.06 -4.12 -4.74
CA MET A 243 5.66 -3.03 -5.53
C MET A 243 6.89 -3.45 -6.35
N GLY A 244 7.42 -4.64 -6.09
CA GLY A 244 8.77 -5.05 -6.48
C GLY A 244 8.87 -5.93 -7.74
N THR A 245 7.76 -6.45 -8.26
CA THR A 245 7.76 -7.36 -9.42
C THR A 245 7.29 -6.66 -10.70
N GLU A 246 7.42 -7.29 -11.86
CA GLU A 246 6.91 -6.70 -13.12
C GLU A 246 5.38 -6.58 -13.15
N GLY A 247 4.87 -5.74 -14.04
CA GLY A 247 3.43 -5.47 -14.23
C GLY A 247 3.12 -3.98 -14.20
N ASP A 248 1.85 -3.62 -14.44
CA ASP A 248 1.40 -2.22 -14.36
C ASP A 248 1.33 -1.75 -12.91
N ILE A 249 1.60 -0.46 -12.67
CA ILE A 249 1.19 0.17 -11.41
C ILE A 249 -0.34 0.28 -11.42
N VAL A 250 -1.00 -0.38 -10.48
CA VAL A 250 -2.44 -0.35 -10.32
C VAL A 250 -2.78 0.56 -9.16
N ILE A 251 -3.69 1.49 -9.41
CA ILE A 251 -4.26 2.39 -8.41
C ILE A 251 -5.75 2.07 -8.34
N ALA A 252 -6.15 1.37 -7.29
CA ALA A 252 -7.55 1.14 -6.97
C ALA A 252 -8.07 2.29 -6.11
N SER A 253 -9.25 2.79 -6.48
CA SER A 253 -9.80 3.98 -5.86
C SER A 253 -10.28 3.75 -4.42
N SER A 254 -10.46 4.85 -3.69
CA SER A 254 -11.30 4.91 -2.49
C SER A 254 -12.73 4.47 -2.80
N PHE A 255 -13.55 4.27 -1.76
CA PHE A 255 -14.94 3.80 -1.92
C PHE A 255 -15.77 4.67 -2.86
N GLU A 256 -15.66 6.00 -2.72
CA GLU A 256 -16.39 6.98 -3.55
C GLU A 256 -15.69 7.25 -4.90
N GLY A 257 -14.39 6.96 -4.97
CA GLY A 257 -13.58 6.97 -6.19
C GLY A 257 -13.26 8.32 -6.83
N ASN A 258 -13.66 9.41 -6.17
CA ASN A 258 -13.43 10.78 -6.65
C ASN A 258 -13.02 11.76 -5.53
N GLU A 259 -12.48 11.24 -4.43
CA GLU A 259 -11.89 12.07 -3.40
C GLU A 259 -10.60 12.73 -3.91
N LEU A 260 -10.12 13.77 -3.22
CA LEU A 260 -8.93 14.49 -3.64
C LEU A 260 -7.70 13.57 -3.76
N ILE A 261 -7.60 12.55 -2.90
CA ILE A 261 -6.53 11.54 -2.98
C ILE A 261 -6.64 10.70 -4.27
N ASP A 262 -7.84 10.29 -4.68
CA ASP A 262 -8.06 9.55 -5.94
C ASP A 262 -7.64 10.38 -7.14
N ARG A 263 -8.10 11.65 -7.17
CA ARG A 263 -7.79 12.59 -8.25
C ARG A 263 -6.29 12.87 -8.32
N ALA A 264 -5.63 13.06 -7.17
CA ALA A 264 -4.19 13.30 -7.11
C ALA A 264 -3.39 12.13 -7.68
N PHE A 265 -3.69 10.89 -7.26
CA PHE A 265 -3.04 9.70 -7.81
C PHE A 265 -3.32 9.54 -9.31
N ARG A 266 -4.58 9.73 -9.73
CA ARG A 266 -4.99 9.64 -11.14
C ARG A 266 -4.22 10.62 -12.02
N HIS A 267 -4.15 11.87 -11.58
CA HIS A 267 -3.44 12.93 -12.31
C HIS A 267 -1.95 12.66 -12.39
N VAL A 268 -1.30 12.36 -11.24
CA VAL A 268 0.16 12.13 -11.21
C VAL A 268 0.54 10.91 -12.03
N ALA A 269 -0.18 9.78 -11.90
CA ALA A 269 0.13 8.57 -12.65
C ALA A 269 -0.08 8.77 -14.16
N ALA A 270 -1.17 9.42 -14.58
CA ALA A 270 -1.44 9.69 -15.99
C ALA A 270 -0.31 10.50 -16.68
N HIS A 271 0.34 11.40 -15.93
CA HIS A 271 1.41 12.25 -16.46
C HIS A 271 2.83 11.70 -16.26
N THR A 272 3.05 10.78 -15.31
CA THR A 272 4.42 10.40 -14.89
C THR A 272 4.70 8.91 -14.88
N THR A 273 3.68 8.07 -15.06
CA THR A 273 3.79 6.61 -14.99
C THR A 273 3.30 6.00 -16.30
N PRO A 274 4.17 5.60 -17.24
CA PRO A 274 3.71 5.11 -18.55
C PRO A 274 2.82 3.86 -18.49
N ASN A 275 3.13 2.91 -17.59
CA ASN A 275 2.41 1.65 -17.44
C ASN A 275 1.59 1.67 -16.14
N HIS A 276 0.35 2.15 -16.23
CA HIS A 276 -0.55 2.21 -15.09
C HIS A 276 -1.98 1.82 -15.46
N ARG A 277 -2.74 1.37 -14.46
CA ARG A 277 -4.19 1.13 -14.57
C ARG A 277 -4.91 1.74 -13.39
N PHE A 278 -6.10 2.27 -13.64
CA PHE A 278 -7.03 2.71 -12.61
C PHE A 278 -8.15 1.69 -12.49
N LEU A 279 -8.39 1.24 -11.27
CA LEU A 279 -9.47 0.31 -10.94
C LEU A 279 -10.38 0.93 -9.87
N GLY A 280 -11.60 0.40 -9.75
CA GLY A 280 -12.52 0.79 -8.69
C GLY A 280 -12.11 0.25 -7.32
N PHE A 281 -12.84 0.67 -6.30
CA PHE A 281 -12.67 0.17 -4.93
C PHE A 281 -12.74 -1.36 -4.89
N ARG A 282 -11.69 -1.98 -4.31
CA ARG A 282 -11.52 -3.45 -4.20
C ARG A 282 -11.51 -4.22 -5.52
N GLU A 283 -11.14 -3.57 -6.61
CA GLU A 283 -10.93 -4.23 -7.91
C GLU A 283 -9.46 -4.61 -8.17
N SER A 284 -8.53 -4.24 -7.28
CA SER A 284 -7.16 -4.79 -7.19
C SER A 284 -7.10 -5.89 -6.13
N VAL A 285 -5.91 -6.23 -5.58
CA VAL A 285 -5.71 -7.30 -4.57
C VAL A 285 -6.75 -7.28 -3.44
N GLY A 286 -7.09 -6.08 -2.96
CA GLY A 286 -8.02 -5.87 -1.86
C GLY A 286 -7.43 -6.22 -0.49
N ASN A 287 -7.40 -5.27 0.43
CA ASN A 287 -6.74 -5.41 1.73
C ASN A 287 -7.35 -4.42 2.76
N ASP A 288 -6.50 -3.76 3.56
CA ASP A 288 -6.87 -2.86 4.65
C ASP A 288 -7.66 -1.61 4.24
N GLU A 289 -7.71 -1.22 2.95
CA GLU A 289 -8.57 -0.11 2.51
C GLU A 289 -10.04 -0.35 2.91
N THR A 290 -10.49 -1.60 2.94
CA THR A 290 -11.84 -1.94 3.42
C THR A 290 -12.05 -1.61 4.91
N VAL A 291 -10.99 -1.69 5.73
CA VAL A 291 -11.08 -1.39 7.16
C VAL A 291 -11.14 0.12 7.38
N TRP A 292 -10.32 0.90 6.68
CA TRP A 292 -10.34 2.38 6.77
C TRP A 292 -11.65 2.99 6.26
N GLU A 293 -12.22 2.38 5.23
CA GLU A 293 -13.49 2.79 4.61
C GLU A 293 -14.72 2.19 5.32
N ALA A 294 -14.52 1.40 6.39
CA ALA A 294 -15.63 0.76 7.08
C ALA A 294 -16.62 1.80 7.66
N PRO A 295 -17.93 1.48 7.73
CA PRO A 295 -18.92 2.39 8.27
C PRO A 295 -18.58 2.89 9.67
N GLY A 296 -18.69 4.20 9.89
CA GLY A 296 -18.27 4.87 11.12
C GLY A 296 -16.81 5.36 11.12
N TYR A 297 -16.00 4.88 10.16
CA TYR A 297 -14.67 5.43 9.84
C TYR A 297 -14.70 6.19 8.52
N GLU A 298 -15.07 5.55 7.40
CA GLU A 298 -15.25 6.20 6.08
C GLU A 298 -14.09 7.15 5.73
N ILE A 299 -12.85 6.70 5.94
CA ILE A 299 -11.63 7.45 5.61
C ILE A 299 -11.22 7.05 4.20
N PRO A 300 -11.21 7.99 3.22
CA PRO A 300 -10.86 7.68 1.85
C PRO A 300 -9.50 6.99 1.72
N PHE A 301 -9.45 5.76 1.21
CA PHE A 301 -8.21 4.99 1.17
C PHE A 301 -7.99 4.36 -0.20
N VAL A 302 -6.89 4.73 -0.87
CA VAL A 302 -6.51 4.15 -2.16
C VAL A 302 -5.57 2.98 -1.97
N GLN A 303 -5.69 1.94 -2.80
CA GLN A 303 -4.70 0.85 -2.85
C GLN A 303 -3.77 1.05 -4.05
N VAL A 304 -2.46 1.00 -3.80
CA VAL A 304 -1.42 1.26 -4.81
C VAL A 304 -0.42 0.12 -4.81
N ASN A 305 -0.42 -0.69 -5.87
CA ASN A 305 0.39 -1.91 -5.98
C ASN A 305 0.77 -2.21 -7.44
N ARG A 306 1.51 -3.30 -7.70
CA ARG A 306 1.50 -3.95 -9.02
C ARG A 306 0.65 -5.19 -8.95
N PHE A 307 -0.23 -5.31 -9.91
CA PHE A 307 -1.24 -6.34 -9.91
C PHE A 307 -1.56 -6.74 -11.35
N ALA A 308 -1.59 -8.04 -11.61
CA ALA A 308 -2.07 -8.61 -12.86
C ALA A 308 -3.55 -8.98 -12.75
N THR A 309 -3.88 -10.01 -11.95
CA THR A 309 -5.25 -10.52 -11.75
C THR A 309 -5.47 -11.05 -10.33
N HIS A 310 -6.72 -11.20 -9.88
CA HIS A 310 -7.03 -11.72 -8.53
C HIS A 310 -6.54 -13.15 -8.29
N SER A 311 -6.56 -14.01 -9.32
CA SER A 311 -6.11 -15.39 -9.18
C SER A 311 -4.59 -15.53 -9.22
N GLN A 312 -3.90 -14.54 -9.79
CA GLN A 312 -2.45 -14.50 -9.91
C GLN A 312 -2.00 -13.03 -9.96
N PRO A 313 -1.86 -12.35 -8.82
CA PRO A 313 -1.41 -10.95 -8.75
C PRO A 313 -0.05 -10.75 -9.42
N PHE A 314 0.87 -11.68 -9.16
CA PHE A 314 2.18 -11.80 -9.81
C PHE A 314 2.65 -13.27 -9.78
N TRP A 315 3.72 -13.57 -10.50
CA TRP A 315 4.32 -14.91 -10.47
C TRP A 315 4.93 -15.20 -9.09
N GLY A 316 4.45 -16.23 -8.40
CA GLY A 316 4.94 -16.61 -7.07
C GLY A 316 4.13 -16.07 -5.88
N TYR A 317 3.06 -15.31 -6.12
CA TYR A 317 2.14 -14.84 -5.07
C TYR A 317 1.68 -15.97 -4.14
N HIS A 318 1.70 -15.71 -2.83
CA HIS A 318 1.35 -16.68 -1.78
C HIS A 318 2.12 -18.00 -1.87
N THR A 319 3.40 -17.93 -2.24
CA THR A 319 4.30 -19.09 -2.23
C THR A 319 5.70 -18.72 -1.75
N ASN A 320 6.53 -19.72 -1.48
CA ASN A 320 7.95 -19.52 -1.15
C ASN A 320 8.79 -18.97 -2.32
N TYR A 321 8.20 -18.84 -3.51
CA TYR A 321 8.83 -18.11 -4.62
C TYR A 321 8.72 -16.61 -4.48
N ASP A 322 7.74 -16.11 -3.72
CA ASP A 322 7.80 -14.73 -3.28
C ASP A 322 8.96 -14.58 -2.29
N ASN A 323 10.13 -14.21 -2.78
CA ASN A 323 11.34 -13.98 -2.00
C ASN A 323 12.11 -12.81 -2.62
N PHE A 324 13.17 -12.37 -1.95
CA PHE A 324 13.87 -11.14 -2.33
C PHE A 324 14.53 -11.22 -3.73
N ASP A 325 14.74 -12.42 -4.30
CA ASP A 325 15.32 -12.56 -5.64
C ASP A 325 14.33 -12.16 -6.74
N LEU A 326 13.02 -12.12 -6.46
CA LEU A 326 12.00 -11.63 -7.38
C LEU A 326 11.94 -10.10 -7.49
N ILE A 327 12.52 -9.40 -6.52
CA ILE A 327 12.35 -7.96 -6.40
C ILE A 327 13.31 -7.23 -7.33
N GLN A 328 12.74 -6.39 -8.20
CA GLN A 328 13.50 -5.53 -9.10
C GLN A 328 13.62 -4.13 -8.48
N PRO A 329 14.85 -3.66 -8.15
CA PRO A 329 15.04 -2.47 -7.34
C PRO A 329 14.49 -1.18 -7.98
N HIS A 330 14.57 -1.06 -9.30
CA HIS A 330 14.09 0.11 -10.03
C HIS A 330 12.56 0.23 -10.00
N LEU A 331 11.83 -0.89 -9.89
CA LEU A 331 10.38 -0.88 -9.82
C LEU A 331 9.88 -0.33 -8.46
N LEU A 332 10.63 -0.56 -7.38
CA LEU A 332 10.35 0.06 -6.07
C LEU A 332 10.51 1.59 -6.09
N GLU A 333 11.51 2.08 -6.82
CA GLU A 333 11.78 3.52 -6.93
C GLU A 333 10.67 4.25 -7.71
N GLU A 334 9.97 3.57 -8.62
CA GLU A 334 8.80 4.13 -9.31
C GLU A 334 7.67 4.47 -8.32
N PHE A 335 7.40 3.59 -7.35
CA PHE A 335 6.41 3.87 -6.29
C PHE A 335 6.88 4.98 -5.36
N LEU A 336 8.16 4.98 -4.98
CA LEU A 336 8.71 6.06 -4.16
C LEU A 336 8.58 7.42 -4.88
N LYS A 337 8.82 7.47 -6.19
CA LYS A 337 8.61 8.68 -7.00
C LYS A 337 7.12 9.06 -7.06
N LEU A 338 6.24 8.11 -7.32
CA LEU A 338 4.79 8.32 -7.37
C LEU A 338 4.26 8.92 -6.06
N PHE A 339 4.60 8.34 -4.92
CA PHE A 339 4.18 8.85 -3.61
C PHE A 339 4.72 10.26 -3.32
N LYS A 340 5.98 10.53 -3.66
CA LYS A 340 6.57 11.88 -3.55
C LYS A 340 5.81 12.89 -4.39
N ASP A 341 5.48 12.54 -5.63
CA ASP A 341 4.80 13.46 -6.54
C ASP A 341 3.35 13.69 -6.10
N VAL A 342 2.63 12.65 -5.66
CA VAL A 342 1.29 12.81 -5.08
C VAL A 342 1.32 13.71 -3.83
N VAL A 343 2.25 13.51 -2.90
CA VAL A 343 2.32 14.38 -1.72
C VAL A 343 2.69 15.81 -2.10
N LYS A 344 3.63 16.03 -3.03
CA LYS A 344 3.93 17.39 -3.50
C LYS A 344 2.68 18.06 -4.08
N LEU A 345 1.85 17.30 -4.80
CA LEU A 345 0.58 17.79 -5.32
C LEU A 345 -0.35 18.22 -4.19
N LEU A 346 -0.61 17.33 -3.22
CA LEU A 346 -1.49 17.63 -2.07
C LEU A 346 -1.01 18.86 -1.28
N GLU A 347 0.29 18.97 -1.03
CA GLU A 347 0.92 20.08 -0.30
C GLU A 347 0.94 21.41 -1.07
N ASN A 348 0.67 21.39 -2.38
CA ASN A 348 0.75 22.59 -3.24
C ASN A 348 -0.54 22.86 -4.02
N ASN A 349 -1.63 22.17 -3.71
CA ASN A 349 -2.91 22.37 -4.38
C ASN A 349 -3.58 23.63 -3.82
N VAL A 350 -3.25 24.78 -4.41
CA VAL A 350 -3.69 26.09 -3.91
C VAL A 350 -4.83 26.65 -4.76
N VAL A 351 -5.70 27.46 -4.14
CA VAL A 351 -6.58 28.40 -4.83
C VAL A 351 -5.90 29.76 -4.98
N MET A 352 -6.25 30.49 -6.03
CA MET A 352 -5.64 31.78 -6.38
C MET A 352 -6.67 32.90 -6.29
N GLN A 353 -6.31 34.01 -5.65
CA GLN A 353 -7.11 35.24 -5.58
C GLN A 353 -6.36 36.39 -6.27
N ARG A 354 -6.90 36.92 -7.37
CA ARG A 354 -6.34 38.07 -8.09
C ARG A 354 -6.35 39.36 -7.27
N LYS A 355 -5.33 40.20 -7.49
CA LYS A 355 -5.17 41.55 -6.92
C LYS A 355 -5.43 42.70 -7.92
N PHE A 356 -5.99 42.38 -9.07
CA PHE A 356 -6.16 43.30 -10.19
C PHE A 356 -7.53 43.12 -10.82
N ASP A 357 -8.03 44.15 -11.52
CA ASP A 357 -9.21 44.09 -12.37
C ASP A 357 -8.87 44.17 -13.86
N GLY A 358 -9.71 43.55 -14.69
CA GLY A 358 -9.52 43.52 -16.15
C GLY A 358 -8.46 42.55 -16.64
N LEU A 359 -8.16 42.61 -17.94
CA LEU A 359 -7.17 41.74 -18.59
C LEU A 359 -5.76 42.31 -18.40
N ILE A 360 -4.85 41.50 -17.87
CA ILE A 360 -3.43 41.86 -17.76
C ILE A 360 -2.70 41.58 -19.08
N ALA A 361 -1.89 42.54 -19.51
CA ALA A 361 -0.94 42.33 -20.60
C ALA A 361 0.28 41.52 -20.12
N LEU A 362 0.16 40.18 -20.15
CA LEU A 362 1.19 39.24 -19.66
C LEU A 362 2.57 39.45 -20.32
N SER A 363 2.59 39.97 -21.56
CA SER A 363 3.80 40.22 -22.35
C SER A 363 4.45 41.57 -22.08
N ASN A 364 3.82 42.44 -21.28
CA ASN A 364 4.43 43.70 -20.90
C ASN A 364 5.71 43.42 -20.08
N PRO A 365 6.85 44.06 -20.38
CA PRO A 365 8.11 43.86 -19.64
C PRO A 365 8.01 44.05 -18.12
N LYS A 366 6.99 44.78 -17.64
CA LYS A 366 6.67 44.87 -16.21
C LYS A 366 6.39 43.48 -15.60
N TYR A 367 5.66 42.63 -16.31
CA TYR A 367 5.26 41.31 -15.84
C TYR A 367 6.15 40.22 -16.43
N ASP A 368 6.35 40.21 -17.76
CA ASP A 368 7.21 39.26 -18.47
C ASP A 368 6.89 37.79 -18.15
N ILE A 369 5.60 37.46 -18.20
CA ILE A 369 5.08 36.11 -17.87
C ILE A 369 4.38 35.45 -19.06
N TYR A 370 4.30 36.13 -20.21
CA TYR A 370 3.71 35.56 -21.42
C TYR A 370 4.57 34.42 -21.97
N MET A 371 3.94 33.29 -22.20
CA MET A 371 4.52 32.18 -22.95
C MET A 371 4.29 32.43 -24.44
N GLU A 372 5.39 32.52 -25.19
CA GLU A 372 5.34 32.75 -26.64
C GLU A 372 4.53 31.66 -27.34
N ARG A 373 3.63 32.10 -28.23
CA ARG A 373 2.82 31.19 -29.07
C ARG A 373 3.45 31.04 -30.44
N PHE A 374 2.96 30.05 -31.18
CA PHE A 374 3.29 29.88 -32.59
C PHE A 374 3.09 31.19 -33.35
N ASP A 375 4.17 31.63 -34.01
CA ASP A 375 4.21 32.79 -34.88
C ASP A 375 4.51 32.32 -36.30
N PRO A 376 3.56 32.46 -37.25
CA PRO A 376 3.75 32.01 -38.63
C PRO A 376 4.89 32.73 -39.36
N SER A 377 5.38 33.86 -38.84
CA SER A 377 6.47 34.64 -39.42
C SER A 377 7.88 34.23 -38.94
N LYS A 378 7.99 33.46 -37.85
CA LYS A 378 9.26 33.09 -37.20
C LYS A 378 9.70 31.66 -37.48
N SER A 379 9.30 31.06 -38.62
CA SER A 379 9.37 29.63 -38.94
C SER A 379 10.68 28.91 -38.57
N ILE A 380 10.83 28.51 -37.32
CA ILE A 380 11.62 27.39 -36.83
C ILE A 380 10.85 26.84 -35.63
N VAL A 381 9.76 26.13 -35.87
CA VAL A 381 9.20 25.25 -34.83
C VAL A 381 8.75 23.97 -35.53
N GLY A 382 9.69 23.02 -35.64
CA GLY A 382 9.40 21.63 -35.95
C GLY A 382 8.83 20.88 -34.76
N ASP A 383 8.07 21.56 -33.88
CA ASP A 383 7.43 20.92 -32.75
C ASP A 383 6.13 21.65 -32.40
N SER A 384 5.01 21.00 -32.67
CA SER A 384 3.65 21.43 -32.32
C SER A 384 3.39 21.45 -30.79
N SER A 385 4.44 21.59 -29.98
CA SER A 385 4.46 21.30 -28.54
C SER A 385 3.99 22.44 -27.64
N PHE A 386 3.87 23.68 -28.14
CA PHE A 386 2.95 24.63 -27.51
C PHE A 386 1.52 24.25 -27.89
N SER A 387 1.03 23.19 -27.24
CA SER A 387 -0.28 22.62 -27.52
C SER A 387 -1.36 23.70 -27.38
N ASN A 388 -2.44 23.56 -28.14
CA ASN A 388 -3.65 24.39 -28.00
C ASN A 388 -4.09 24.53 -26.52
N LYS A 389 -3.75 23.54 -25.66
CA LYS A 389 -4.03 23.53 -24.23
C LYS A 389 -3.30 24.64 -23.47
N TRP A 390 -1.99 24.80 -23.65
CA TRP A 390 -1.22 25.86 -22.97
C TRP A 390 -1.65 27.25 -23.44
N GLY A 391 -1.96 27.39 -24.73
CA GLY A 391 -2.55 28.61 -25.28
C GLY A 391 -3.88 28.94 -24.60
N LEU A 392 -4.80 27.97 -24.53
CA LEU A 392 -6.10 28.15 -23.90
C LEU A 392 -5.99 28.45 -22.40
N LEU A 393 -5.09 27.77 -21.68
CA LEU A 393 -4.81 28.06 -20.29
C LEU A 393 -4.35 29.51 -20.14
N GLN A 394 -3.35 29.96 -20.91
CA GLN A 394 -2.83 31.32 -20.81
C GLN A 394 -3.92 32.40 -21.05
N ASP A 395 -4.86 32.17 -21.99
CA ASP A 395 -5.96 33.11 -22.24
C ASP A 395 -6.99 33.14 -21.09
N SER A 396 -7.11 32.03 -20.36
CA SER A 396 -8.17 31.82 -19.37
C SER A 396 -7.69 31.97 -17.93
N ILE A 397 -6.40 31.81 -17.66
CA ILE A 397 -5.87 31.57 -16.30
C ILE A 397 -6.19 32.71 -15.33
N VAL A 398 -6.10 33.96 -15.80
CA VAL A 398 -6.43 35.14 -14.98
C VAL A 398 -7.89 35.17 -14.54
N ARG A 399 -8.78 34.49 -15.26
CA ARG A 399 -10.21 34.37 -14.91
C ARG A 399 -10.45 33.31 -13.83
N TYR A 400 -9.57 32.32 -13.69
CA TYR A 400 -9.64 31.30 -12.63
C TYR A 400 -9.09 31.80 -11.28
N PHE A 401 -8.49 32.98 -11.24
CA PHE A 401 -7.96 33.60 -10.02
C PHE A 401 -9.06 34.30 -9.20
N ASP A 402 -10.20 33.63 -9.01
CA ASP A 402 -11.36 34.10 -8.26
C ASP A 402 -11.60 33.31 -6.96
N GLY A 403 -10.67 32.41 -6.60
CA GLY A 403 -10.73 31.58 -5.40
C GLY A 403 -11.55 30.30 -5.54
N ASN A 404 -12.15 30.00 -6.70
CA ASN A 404 -13.06 28.86 -6.85
C ASN A 404 -12.45 27.61 -7.47
N MET A 405 -11.26 27.71 -8.07
CA MET A 405 -10.56 26.58 -8.69
C MET A 405 -9.15 26.47 -8.10
N ASN A 406 -8.79 25.27 -7.68
CA ASN A 406 -7.42 24.97 -7.29
C ASN A 406 -6.56 24.59 -8.51
N ILE A 407 -5.27 24.40 -8.30
CA ILE A 407 -4.34 24.03 -9.38
C ILE A 407 -4.73 22.70 -10.03
N LEU A 408 -5.17 21.71 -9.26
CA LEU A 408 -5.58 20.41 -9.81
C LEU A 408 -6.80 20.55 -10.72
N ASP A 409 -7.82 21.32 -10.33
CA ASP A 409 -9.01 21.58 -11.15
C ASP A 409 -8.63 22.23 -12.49
N ILE A 410 -7.70 23.19 -12.47
CA ILE A 410 -7.20 23.85 -13.69
C ILE A 410 -6.40 22.84 -14.54
N SER A 411 -5.57 22.02 -13.90
CA SER A 411 -4.72 21.04 -14.58
C SER A 411 -5.53 19.97 -15.28
N GLU A 412 -6.55 19.42 -14.61
CA GLU A 412 -7.48 18.45 -15.20
C GLU A 412 -8.32 19.09 -16.33
N LYS A 413 -8.81 20.32 -16.12
CA LYS A 413 -9.63 21.03 -17.12
C LYS A 413 -8.89 21.29 -18.43
N HIS A 414 -7.58 21.56 -18.35
CA HIS A 414 -6.75 21.83 -19.53
C HIS A 414 -5.92 20.62 -19.97
N ASP A 415 -6.02 19.49 -19.27
CA ASP A 415 -5.25 18.26 -19.53
C ASP A 415 -3.73 18.56 -19.61
N LEU A 416 -3.24 19.20 -18.54
CA LEU A 416 -1.86 19.66 -18.34
C LEU A 416 -1.28 19.13 -17.02
N SER A 417 0.05 19.04 -16.97
CA SER A 417 0.74 18.62 -15.75
C SER A 417 0.48 19.58 -14.59
N PHE A 418 0.17 19.02 -13.42
CA PHE A 418 -0.06 19.81 -12.20
C PHE A 418 1.15 20.69 -11.87
N PHE A 419 2.35 20.11 -11.95
CA PHE A 419 3.58 20.81 -11.56
C PHE A 419 3.90 21.96 -12.50
N GLU A 420 3.71 21.79 -13.80
CA GLU A 420 3.93 22.86 -14.78
C GLU A 420 2.92 24.00 -14.59
N VAL A 421 1.65 23.69 -14.33
CA VAL A 421 0.62 24.70 -14.04
C VAL A 421 0.95 25.43 -12.74
N ARG A 422 1.37 24.70 -11.68
CA ARG A 422 1.79 25.30 -10.40
C ARG A 422 2.97 26.24 -10.57
N GLU A 423 3.98 25.85 -11.34
CA GLU A 423 5.14 26.68 -11.68
C GLU A 423 4.72 27.92 -12.47
N TYR A 424 3.79 27.77 -13.42
CA TYR A 424 3.28 28.92 -14.17
C TYR A 424 2.53 29.92 -13.27
N VAL A 425 1.68 29.43 -12.36
CA VAL A 425 1.00 30.27 -11.36
C VAL A 425 1.99 30.95 -10.43
N GLN A 426 3.12 30.32 -10.09
CA GLN A 426 4.15 30.94 -9.26
C GLN A 426 4.67 32.26 -9.87
N LYS A 427 4.77 32.36 -11.19
CA LYS A 427 5.19 33.61 -11.87
C LYS A 427 4.23 34.77 -11.59
N PHE A 428 2.93 34.50 -11.39
CA PHE A 428 1.95 35.53 -11.00
C PHE A 428 2.11 35.94 -9.54
N VAL A 429 2.43 34.99 -8.65
CA VAL A 429 2.73 35.26 -7.23
C VAL A 429 3.97 36.15 -7.12
N ASP A 430 5.04 35.83 -7.85
CA ASP A 430 6.31 36.57 -7.84
C ASP A 430 6.16 38.01 -8.34
N LYS A 431 5.15 38.27 -9.18
CA LYS A 431 4.80 39.60 -9.69
C LYS A 431 3.73 40.32 -8.85
N ASP A 432 3.40 39.77 -7.69
CA ASP A 432 2.38 40.29 -6.77
C ASP A 432 1.00 40.48 -7.43
N LEU A 433 0.64 39.60 -8.36
CA LEU A 433 -0.64 39.66 -9.08
C LEU A 433 -1.73 38.81 -8.41
N VAL A 434 -1.33 37.79 -7.65
CA VAL A 434 -2.24 36.86 -6.98
C VAL A 434 -1.76 36.56 -5.57
N ASN A 435 -2.71 36.35 -4.65
CA ASN A 435 -2.48 35.62 -3.41
C ASN A 435 -2.83 34.15 -3.61
N ILE A 436 -2.14 33.25 -2.91
CA ILE A 436 -2.45 31.82 -2.89
C ILE A 436 -2.75 31.35 -1.48
N VAL A 437 -3.68 30.40 -1.36
CA VAL A 437 -4.03 29.72 -0.12
C VAL A 437 -4.16 28.23 -0.43
N LEU A 438 -3.65 27.37 0.45
CA LEU A 438 -3.81 25.92 0.29
C LEU A 438 -5.29 25.57 0.34
N ASP A 439 -5.75 24.82 -0.66
CA ASP A 439 -7.09 24.24 -0.67
C ASP A 439 -7.04 22.92 0.09
N GLU A 440 -7.47 22.94 1.35
CA GLU A 440 -7.25 21.81 2.23
C GLU A 440 -8.05 20.57 1.80
N ILE A 441 -7.47 19.37 1.96
CA ILE A 441 -8.19 18.11 1.74
C ILE A 441 -9.43 18.10 2.64
N PRO A 442 -10.65 17.98 2.09
CA PRO A 442 -11.86 18.02 2.88
C PRO A 442 -12.05 16.71 3.65
N ARG A 443 -12.58 16.79 4.88
CA ARG A 443 -13.08 15.62 5.61
C ARG A 443 -14.60 15.62 5.63
N ARG A 444 -15.22 14.61 4.99
CA ARG A 444 -16.67 14.42 5.07
C ARG A 444 -17.10 14.04 6.49
N SER A 445 -18.25 14.56 6.92
CA SER A 445 -18.85 14.17 8.19
C SER A 445 -19.34 12.73 8.15
N VAL A 446 -18.91 11.94 9.14
CA VAL A 446 -19.24 10.51 9.25
C VAL A 446 -20.40 10.30 10.20
N LYS A 447 -21.32 9.40 9.85
CA LYS A 447 -22.40 8.97 10.75
C LYS A 447 -21.93 7.77 11.58
N ARG A 448 -21.85 7.95 12.90
CA ARG A 448 -21.52 6.89 13.84
C ARG A 448 -22.77 6.44 14.59
N VAL A 449 -22.85 5.15 14.91
CA VAL A 449 -23.88 4.63 15.81
C VAL A 449 -23.41 4.95 17.23
N ASN A 450 -24.27 5.61 18.01
CA ASN A 450 -23.99 5.94 19.41
C ASN A 450 -24.10 4.73 20.32
#